data_AF-A0A849V149-F1
#
_entry.id   AF-A0A849V149-F1
#
_cell.length_a   1.000
_cell.length_b   1.000
_cell.length_c   1.000
_cell.angle_alpha   90.00
_cell.angle_beta   90.00
_cell.angle_gamma   90.00
#
_symmetry.space_group_name_H-M   'P 1'
#
loop_
_entity.id
_entity.type
_entity.pdbx_description
1 polymer ?
#
loop_
_entity_poly.entity_id
_entity_poly.type
_entity_poly.pdbx_seq_one_letter_code
_entity_poly.pdbx_strand_id
1 'polypeptide(L)' 'MKMGIAIGVGLFVLAVMLGIVQLWFEPLTIEFFMKAEMTIAAFLVVLCVVVFVAKEFRENKINSSGDHLDN' A
#
# COMPACT_ATOMS: atom_id res chain seq x y z
N MET A 1 2.71 7.60 10.00
CA MET A 1 2.12 7.98 8.69
C MET A 1 3.14 8.05 7.56
N LYS A 2 4.23 8.83 7.66
CA LYS A 2 5.19 9.00 6.55
C LYS A 2 5.88 7.71 6.07
N MET A 3 6.23 6.81 7.00
CA MET A 3 6.95 5.58 6.67
C MET A 3 6.08 4.54 5.94
N GLY A 4 4.81 4.38 6.33
CA GLY A 4 3.89 3.43 5.67
C GLY A 4 3.52 3.84 4.24
N ILE A 5 3.33 5.15 4.01
CA ILE A 5 3.10 5.68 2.66
C ILE A 5 4.33 5.49 1.78
N ALA A 6 5.53 5.77 2.30
CA ALA A 6 6.78 5.58 1.56
C ALA A 6 6.98 4.11 1.15
N ILE A 7 6.68 3.16 2.05
CA ILE A 7 6.76 1.72 1.77
C ILE A 7 5.73 1.31 0.70
N GLY A 8 4.49 1.80 0.79
CA GLY A 8 3.45 1.51 -0.20
C GLY A 8 3.79 2.03 -1.60
N VAL A 9 4.28 3.28 -1.69
CA VAL A 9 4.73 3.85 -2.97
C VAL A 9 5.93 3.08 -3.52
N GLY A 10 6.90 2.71 -2.67
CA GLY A 10 8.05 1.91 -3.08
C GLY A 10 7.65 0.54 -3.65
N LEU A 11 6.73 -0.16 -2.98
CA LEU A 11 6.19 -1.45 -3.43
C LEU A 11 5.46 -1.33 -4.77
N PHE A 12 4.67 -0.26 -4.95
CA PHE A 12 3.98 -0.01 -6.21
C PHE A 12 4.95 0.25 -7.36
N VAL A 13 5.95 1.10 -7.15
CA VAL A 13 6.98 1.40 -8.17
C VAL A 13 7.77 0.13 -8.52
N LEU A 14 8.10 -0.69 -7.51
CA LEU A 14 8.76 -1.98 -7.74
C LEU A 14 7.91 -2.93 -8.59
N ALA A 15 6.61 -3.08 -8.31
CA ALA A 15 5.72 -3.89 -9.14
C ALA A 15 5.70 -3.43 -10.60
N VAL A 16 5.56 -2.13 -10.84
CA VAL A 16 5.53 -1.56 -12.20
C VAL A 16 6.86 -1.81 -12.93
N MET A 17 8.00 -1.58 -12.27
CA MET A 17 9.31 -1.86 -12.85
C MET A 17 9.49 -3.34 -13.18
N LEU A 18 9.01 -4.23 -12.30
CA LEU A 18 9.05 -5.67 -12.51
C LEU A 18 8.24 -6.07 -13.75
N GLY A 19 7.05 -5.49 -13.95
CA GLY A 19 6.23 -5.70 -15.14
C GLY A 19 6.88 -5.20 -16.43
N ILE A 20 7.51 -4.02 -16.40
CA ILE A 20 8.23 -3.48 -17.58
C ILE A 20 9.42 -4.38 -17.94
N VAL A 21 10.22 -4.77 -16.96
CA VAL A 21 11.37 -5.67 -17.18
C VAL A 21 10.89 -7.03 -17.68
N GLN A 22 9.78 -7.54 -17.14
CA GLN A 22 9.18 -8.78 -17.60
C GLN A 22 8.76 -8.73 -19.07
N LEU A 23 8.15 -7.61 -19.51
CA LEU A 23 7.64 -7.44 -20.86
C LEU A 23 8.76 -7.32 -21.91
N TRP A 24 9.94 -6.80 -21.53
CA TRP A 24 11.06 -6.58 -22.44
C TRP A 24 12.01 -7.78 -22.55
N PHE A 25 12.18 -8.55 -21.46
CA PHE A 25 13.22 -9.57 -21.39
C PHE A 25 12.70 -10.98 -21.10
N GLU A 26 11.40 -11.14 -20.77
CA GLU A 26 10.80 -12.39 -20.25
C GLU A 26 11.72 -13.18 -19.29
N PRO A 27 12.42 -12.53 -18.33
CA PRO A 27 13.43 -13.18 -17.50
C PRO A 27 12.81 -14.17 -16.50
N LEU A 28 11.52 -14.00 -16.17
CA LEU A 28 10.78 -14.89 -15.28
C LEU A 28 9.79 -15.74 -16.07
N THR A 29 9.55 -16.96 -15.61
CA THR A 29 8.43 -17.75 -16.14
C THR A 29 7.10 -17.06 -15.82
N ILE A 30 6.13 -17.18 -16.72
CA ILE A 30 4.80 -16.55 -16.58
C ILE A 30 4.17 -16.90 -15.22
N GLU A 31 4.28 -18.15 -14.78
CA GLU A 31 3.77 -18.56 -13.48
C GLU A 31 4.42 -17.83 -12.31
N PHE A 32 5.74 -17.62 -12.35
CA PHE A 32 6.45 -16.98 -11.26
C PHE A 32 6.17 -15.48 -11.23
N PHE A 33 6.11 -14.85 -12.41
CA PHE A 33 5.73 -13.44 -12.55
C PHE A 33 4.32 -13.18 -12.01
N MET A 34 3.34 -13.98 -12.41
CA MET A 34 1.96 -13.84 -11.94
C MET A 34 1.83 -14.03 -10.43
N LYS A 35 2.55 -15.01 -9.85
CA LYS A 35 2.58 -15.21 -8.39
C LYS A 35 3.18 -14.01 -7.66
N ALA A 36 4.27 -13.44 -8.21
CA ALA A 36 4.92 -12.28 -7.64
C ALA A 36 4.03 -11.02 -7.69
N GLU A 37 3.41 -10.73 -8.84
CA GLU A 37 2.48 -9.60 -8.97
C GLU A 37 1.28 -9.73 -8.02
N MET A 38 0.64 -10.89 -7.97
CA MET A 38 -0.48 -11.12 -7.05
C MET A 38 -0.07 -10.92 -5.60
N THR A 39 1.14 -11.33 -5.23
CA THR A 39 1.66 -11.12 -3.87
C THR A 39 1.85 -9.64 -3.57
N ILE A 40 2.46 -8.88 -4.48
CA ILE A 40 2.66 -7.43 -4.29
C ILE A 40 1.31 -6.70 -4.23
N ALA A 41 0.36 -7.06 -5.10
CA ALA A 41 -0.98 -6.50 -5.08
C ALA A 41 -1.71 -6.80 -3.75
N ALA A 42 -1.63 -8.03 -3.24
CA ALA A 42 -2.20 -8.39 -1.94
C ALA A 42 -1.58 -7.57 -0.80
N PHE A 43 -0.26 -7.38 -0.81
CA PHE A 43 0.43 -6.53 0.17
C PHE A 43 -0.03 -5.07 0.12
N LEU A 44 -0.23 -4.52 -1.09
CA LEU A 44 -0.76 -3.16 -1.25
C LEU A 44 -2.17 -3.03 -0.67
N VAL A 45 -3.05 -4.01 -0.89
CA VAL A 45 -4.41 -4.03 -0.32
C VAL A 45 -4.35 -4.05 1.20
N VAL A 46 -3.52 -4.91 1.80
CA VAL A 46 -3.34 -4.96 3.25
C VAL A 46 -2.83 -3.62 3.80
N LEU A 47 -1.85 -3.01 3.13
CA LEU A 47 -1.35 -1.68 3.49
C LEU A 47 -2.45 -0.62 3.44
N CYS A 48 -3.27 -0.61 2.39
CA CYS A 48 -4.42 0.28 2.27
C CYS A 48 -5.39 0.09 3.43
N VAL A 49 -5.79 -1.14 3.76
CA VAL A 49 -6.69 -1.43 4.88
C VAL A 49 -6.10 -0.91 6.19
N VAL A 50 -4.83 -1.19 6.47
CA VAL A 50 -4.16 -0.70 7.69
C VAL A 50 -4.13 0.82 7.74
N VAL A 51 -3.87 1.50 6.61
CA VAL A 51 -3.88 2.97 6.53
C VAL A 51 -5.27 3.53 6.76
N PHE A 52 -6.31 2.94 6.16
CA PHE A 52 -7.70 3.35 6.37
C PHE A 52 -8.11 3.18 7.83
N VAL A 53 -7.86 2.01 8.42
CA VAL A 53 -8.13 1.74 9.83
C VAL A 53 -7.38 2.71 10.74
N ALA A 54 -6.09 2.95 10.50
CA ALA A 54 -5.31 3.90 11.28
C ALA A 54 -5.82 5.36 11.15
N LYS A 55 -6.29 5.75 9.95
CA LYS A 55 -6.92 7.06 9.73
C LYS A 55 -8.22 7.16 10.53
N GLU A 56 -9.06 6.13 10.47
CA GLU A 56 -10.34 6.08 11.16
C GLU A 56 -10.16 6.13 12.69
N PHE A 57 -9.24 5.35 13.25
CA PHE A 57 -8.90 5.42 14.68
C PHE A 57 -8.44 6.81 15.10
N ARG A 58 -7.63 7.50 14.28
CA ARG A 58 -7.18 8.85 14.58
C ARG A 58 -8.34 9.84 14.57
N GLU A 59 -9.20 9.75 13.56
CA GLU A 59 -10.37 10.61 13.40
C GLU A 59 -11.38 10.40 14.54
N ASN A 60 -11.63 9.14 14.92
CA ASN A 60 -12.51 8.79 16.02
C ASN A 60 -11.95 9.25 17.38
N LYS A 61 -10.63 9.18 17.57
CA LYS A 61 -9.96 9.73 18.77
C LYS A 61 -10.07 11.26 18.85
N ILE A 62 -9.97 11.95 17.72
CA ILE A 62 -10.14 13.42 17.66
C ILE A 62 -11.59 13.79 17.99
N ASN A 63 -12.58 13.10 17.38
CA ASN A 63 -14.00 13.37 17.64
C ASN A 63 -14.43 13.04 19.08
N SER A 64 -13.90 11.96 19.66
CA SER A 64 -14.18 11.60 21.05
C SER A 64 -13.51 12.53 22.06
N SER A 65 -12.49 13.31 21.66
CA SER A 65 -11.77 14.22 22.55
C SER A 65 -12.50 15.55 22.78
N GLY A 66 -13.55 15.87 22.03
CA GLY A 66 -14.38 17.07 22.27
C GLY A 66 -13.66 18.42 22.24
N ASP A 67 -12.41 18.47 21.77
CA ASP A 67 -11.52 19.65 21.87
C ASP A 67 -11.75 20.66 20.73
N HIS A 68 -13.01 20.83 20.30
CA HIS A 68 -13.44 21.85 19.32
C HIS A 68 -14.87 22.35 19.59
N LEU A 69 -15.34 22.31 20.84
CA LEU A 69 -16.60 22.97 21.24
C LEU A 69 -16.39 24.30 21.98
N ASP A 70 -15.15 24.76 22.18
CA ASP A 70 -14.85 26.08 22.74
C ASP A 70 -13.69 26.74 21.96
N ASN A 71 -14.02 27.44 20.87
CA ASN A 71 -13.47 28.75 20.45
C ASN A 71 -14.04 29.18 19.10
#